data_AF-A0A7J4CZ27-F1
#
_entry.id   AF-A0A7J4CZ27-F1
#
_cell.length_a   1.000
_cell.length_b   1.000
_cell.length_c   1.000
_cell.angle_alpha   90.00
_cell.angle_beta   90.00
_cell.angle_gamma   90.00
#
_symmetry.space_group_name_H-M   'P 1'
#
loop_
_entity.id
_entity.type
_entity.pdbx_description
1 polymer ?
#
loop_
_entity_poly.entity_id
_entity_poly.type
_entity_poly.pdbx_seq_one_letter_code
_entity_poly.pdbx_strand_id
1 'polypeptide(L)'
;MTAGPSAALVNHQLGSFNDFLPHDQNPAPWMQRVIDNISVGADEARRGAIRLELGDLDVIIELGKIRIGRPIVYEANGSQTESIPMMARLRNMTYSAPVYLEFTIV
;
A
#
# COMPACT_ATOMS: atom_id res chain seq x y z
N MET A 1 -0.82 -18.16 -25.67
CA MET A 1 -0.70 -16.89 -26.42
C MET A 1 0.70 -16.36 -26.20
N THR A 2 1.58 -16.46 -27.19
CA THR A 2 2.97 -16.03 -27.10
C THR A 2 3.03 -14.51 -27.19
N ALA A 3 3.51 -13.86 -26.12
CA ALA A 3 3.60 -12.41 -26.05
C ALA A 3 4.58 -11.89 -27.12
N GLY A 4 4.16 -10.89 -27.91
CA GLY A 4 4.98 -10.30 -28.97
C GLY A 4 6.21 -9.57 -28.43
N PRO A 5 7.17 -9.18 -29.31
CA PRO A 5 8.46 -8.59 -28.91
C PRO A 5 8.34 -7.31 -28.05
N SER A 6 7.20 -6.59 -28.13
CA SER A 6 6.90 -5.44 -27.28
C SER A 6 6.57 -5.79 -25.83
N ALA A 7 6.06 -6.99 -25.58
CA ALA A 7 5.74 -7.43 -24.22
C ALA A 7 7.01 -7.55 -23.38
N ALA A 8 8.10 -8.07 -23.95
CA ALA A 8 9.36 -8.27 -23.24
C ALA A 8 9.97 -6.98 -22.68
N LEU A 9 9.77 -5.82 -23.32
CA LEU A 9 10.40 -4.55 -22.94
C LEU A 9 9.82 -3.95 -21.64
N VAL A 10 8.51 -4.09 -21.43
CA VAL A 10 7.80 -3.51 -20.27
C VAL A 10 7.48 -4.56 -19.21
N ASN A 11 7.61 -5.86 -19.55
CA ASN A 11 7.26 -6.94 -18.63
C ASN A 11 8.04 -6.90 -17.32
N HIS A 12 9.32 -6.51 -17.36
CA HIS A 12 10.13 -6.40 -16.15
C HIS A 12 9.58 -5.36 -15.17
N GLN A 13 9.15 -4.20 -15.68
CA GLN A 13 8.61 -3.13 -14.85
C GLN A 13 7.25 -3.50 -14.28
N LEU A 14 6.38 -4.07 -15.11
CA LEU A 14 5.06 -4.51 -14.66
C LEU A 14 5.15 -5.69 -13.68
N GLY A 15 6.07 -6.63 -13.91
CA GLY A 15 6.34 -7.75 -13.00
C GLY A 15 6.82 -7.27 -11.64
N SER A 16 7.86 -6.43 -11.61
CA SER A 16 8.38 -5.84 -10.37
C SER A 16 7.29 -5.06 -9.59
N PHE A 17 6.45 -4.31 -10.30
CA PHE A 17 5.35 -3.59 -9.67
C PHE A 17 4.30 -4.54 -9.07
N ASN A 18 3.90 -5.59 -9.79
CA ASN A 18 2.94 -6.57 -9.29
C ASN A 18 3.49 -7.39 -8.11
N ASP A 19 4.78 -7.73 -8.12
CA ASP A 19 5.45 -8.42 -7.01
C ASP A 19 5.46 -7.56 -5.73
N PHE A 20 5.47 -6.23 -5.90
CA PHE A 20 5.43 -5.29 -4.78
C PHE A 20 4.03 -5.18 -4.16
N LEU A 21 2.97 -5.11 -4.97
CA LEU A 21 1.61 -4.82 -4.50
C LEU A 21 0.86 -6.06 -3.95
N PRO A 22 0.02 -5.89 -2.92
CA PRO A 22 -0.95 -6.91 -2.51
C PRO A 22 -2.03 -7.10 -3.57
N HIS A 23 -2.22 -8.33 -4.04
CA HIS A 23 -3.34 -8.75 -4.87
C HIS A 23 -3.59 -10.25 -4.74
N ASP A 24 -4.74 -10.74 -5.23
CA ASP A 24 -5.20 -12.12 -5.01
C ASP A 24 -4.24 -13.21 -5.51
N GLN A 25 -3.37 -12.89 -6.47
CA GLN A 25 -2.39 -13.82 -7.04
C GLN A 25 -0.99 -13.67 -6.42
N ASN A 26 -0.79 -12.70 -5.52
CA ASN A 26 0.46 -12.47 -4.79
C ASN A 26 0.20 -12.60 -3.28
N PRO A 27 0.31 -13.82 -2.73
CA PRO A 27 0.00 -14.09 -1.32
C PRO A 27 1.04 -13.53 -0.33
N ALA A 28 2.23 -13.14 -0.82
CA ALA A 28 3.32 -12.64 0.02
C ALA A 28 3.96 -11.39 -0.61
N PRO A 29 3.19 -10.29 -0.74
CA PRO A 29 3.63 -9.10 -1.43
C PRO A 29 4.77 -8.43 -0.69
N TRP A 30 5.70 -7.82 -1.44
CA TRP A 30 6.84 -7.16 -0.82
C TRP A 30 6.42 -6.01 0.10
N MET A 31 5.32 -5.31 -0.24
CA MET A 31 4.76 -4.26 0.61
C MET A 31 4.36 -4.74 2.01
N GLN A 32 3.80 -5.96 2.14
CA GLN A 32 3.47 -6.52 3.45
C GLN A 32 4.75 -6.77 4.26
N ARG A 33 5.82 -7.27 3.63
CA ARG A 33 7.10 -7.48 4.31
C ARG A 33 7.69 -6.19 4.86
N VAL A 34 7.47 -5.05 4.18
CA VAL A 34 7.90 -3.75 4.72
C VAL A 34 7.17 -3.48 6.02
N ILE A 35 5.84 -3.62 6.04
CA ILE A 35 5.01 -3.44 7.24
C ILE A 35 5.43 -4.36 8.38
N ASP A 36 5.61 -5.66 8.09
CA ASP A 36 6.00 -6.66 9.08
C ASP A 36 7.37 -6.37 9.70
N ASN A 37 8.23 -5.60 9.03
CA ASN A 37 9.55 -5.23 9.53
C ASN A 37 9.59 -3.85 10.20
N ILE A 38 8.50 -3.09 10.20
CA ILE A 38 8.44 -1.80 10.91
C ILE A 38 8.49 -2.10 12.41
N SER A 39 9.46 -1.50 13.10
CA SER A 39 9.54 -1.49 14.55
C SER A 39 9.80 -0.05 14.98
N VAL A 40 8.90 0.52 15.78
CA VAL A 40 9.01 1.89 16.25
C VAL A 40 8.88 1.90 17.78
N GLY A 41 9.94 2.30 18.46
CA GLY A 41 10.02 2.33 19.93
C GLY A 41 11.39 1.85 20.44
N ALA A 42 11.61 1.97 21.75
CA ALA A 42 12.86 1.56 22.40
C ALA A 42 13.04 0.04 22.52
N ASP A 43 12.00 -0.74 22.18
CA ASP A 43 11.99 -2.19 22.29
C ASP A 43 11.87 -2.82 20.89
N GLU A 44 13.01 -3.18 20.29
CA GLU A 44 13.09 -3.80 18.95
C GLU A 44 12.57 -5.25 18.92
N ALA A 45 12.10 -5.78 20.05
CA ALA A 45 11.66 -7.17 20.17
C ALA A 45 10.35 -7.46 19.41
N ARG A 46 9.48 -6.45 19.20
CA ARG A 46 8.19 -6.60 18.50
C ARG A 46 8.21 -5.94 17.12
N ARG A 47 8.52 -6.76 16.11
CA ARG A 47 8.39 -6.37 14.69
C ARG A 47 6.92 -6.26 14.29
N GLY A 48 6.60 -5.32 13.42
CA GLY A 48 5.25 -5.02 13.00
C GLY A 48 4.45 -4.28 14.06
N ALA A 49 5.09 -3.62 15.04
CA ALA A 49 4.40 -2.92 16.10
C ALA A 49 4.95 -1.50 16.31
N ILE A 50 4.06 -0.61 16.72
CA ILE A 50 4.35 0.77 17.10
C ILE A 50 4.02 0.93 18.57
N ARG A 51 5.03 1.23 19.40
CA ARG A 51 4.84 1.57 20.80
C ARG A 51 4.66 3.08 20.95
N LEU A 52 3.61 3.49 21.64
CA LEU A 52 3.33 4.89 21.94
C LEU A 52 3.61 5.17 23.42
N GLU A 53 4.45 6.17 23.68
CA GLU A 53 4.72 6.67 25.03
C GLU A 53 3.67 7.75 25.37
N LEU A 54 2.56 7.36 26.02
CA LEU A 54 1.47 8.27 26.38
C LEU A 54 1.37 8.43 27.90
N GLY A 55 2.29 9.20 28.49
CA GLY A 55 2.34 9.40 29.94
C GLY A 55 2.64 8.08 30.66
N ASP A 56 1.73 7.66 31.54
CA ASP A 56 1.84 6.39 32.29
C ASP A 56 1.19 5.20 31.56
N LEU A 57 0.60 5.41 30.37
CA LEU A 57 -0.05 4.37 29.58
C LEU A 57 0.92 3.82 28.54
N ASP A 58 1.15 2.51 28.62
CA ASP A 58 1.87 1.75 27.59
C ASP A 58 0.87 1.26 26.55
N VAL A 59 0.84 1.89 25.37
CA VAL A 59 -0.07 1.54 24.28
C VAL A 59 0.72 0.95 23.13
N ILE A 60 0.36 -0.25 22.70
CA ILE A 60 1.01 -0.94 21.59
C ILE A 60 0.02 -1.08 20.44
N ILE A 61 0.42 -0.63 19.25
CA ILE A 61 -0.32 -0.79 18.02
C ILE A 61 0.35 -1.90 17.20
N GLU A 62 -0.32 -3.04 17.06
CA GLU A 62 0.12 -4.12 16.18
C GLU A 62 -0.43 -3.88 14.76
N LEU A 63 0.47 -3.88 13.78
CA LEU A 63 0.16 -3.71 12.37
C LEU A 63 -0.24 -5.06 11.75
N GLY A 64 -1.31 -5.04 10.98
CA GLY A 64 -1.90 -6.20 10.33
C GLY A 64 -1.70 -6.21 8.82
N LYS A 65 -2.74 -6.60 8.10
CA LYS A 65 -2.69 -6.75 6.64
C LYS A 65 -2.85 -5.43 5.90
N ILE A 66 -2.07 -5.26 4.83
CA ILE A 66 -2.19 -4.14 3.90
C ILE A 66 -3.10 -4.49 2.71
N ARG A 67 -3.96 -3.54 2.32
CA ARG A 67 -4.85 -3.67 1.17
C ARG A 67 -4.85 -2.39 0.35
N ILE A 68 -4.92 -2.53 -0.97
CA ILE A 68 -4.97 -1.40 -1.89
C ILE A 68 -6.36 -1.29 -2.52
N GLY A 69 -6.89 -0.07 -2.59
CA GLY A 69 -8.14 0.23 -3.27
C GLY A 69 -7.96 0.44 -4.77
N ARG A 70 -9.01 0.92 -5.44
CA ARG A 70 -8.89 1.38 -6.83
C ARG A 70 -8.41 2.82 -6.87
N PRO A 71 -7.81 3.27 -7.99
CA PRO A 71 -7.43 4.67 -8.16
C PRO A 71 -8.64 5.60 -8.00
N ILE A 72 -8.54 6.59 -7.11
CA ILE A 72 -9.61 7.55 -6.82
C ILE A 72 -9.10 8.97 -6.84
N VAL A 73 -10.00 9.91 -7.05
CA VAL A 73 -9.77 11.35 -6.92
C VAL A 73 -10.71 11.90 -5.86
N TYR A 74 -10.16 12.77 -5.00
CA TYR A 74 -10.94 13.58 -4.06
C TYR A 74 -11.26 14.91 -4.70
N GLU A 75 -12.53 15.23 -4.82
CA GLU A 75 -13.01 16.50 -5.36
C GLU A 75 -13.11 17.58 -4.27
N ALA A 76 -13.14 18.85 -4.69
CA ALA A 76 -13.18 19.98 -3.75
C ALA A 76 -14.47 20.04 -2.90
N ASN A 77 -15.53 19.36 -3.35
CA ASN A 77 -16.78 19.16 -2.63
C ASN A 77 -16.73 17.99 -1.62
N GLY A 78 -15.60 17.27 -1.53
CA GLY A 78 -15.42 16.11 -0.68
C GLY A 78 -15.90 14.77 -1.27
N SER A 79 -16.46 14.74 -2.48
CA SER A 79 -16.85 13.47 -3.12
C SER A 79 -15.65 12.70 -3.65
N GLN A 80 -15.78 11.37 -3.69
CA GLN A 80 -14.79 10.45 -4.22
C GLN A 80 -15.27 9.86 -5.54
N THR A 81 -14.45 9.98 -6.57
CA THR A 81 -14.74 9.46 -7.91
C THR A 81 -13.60 8.54 -8.35
N GLU A 82 -13.91 7.47 -9.07
CA GLU A 82 -12.89 6.59 -9.66
C GLU A 82 -12.07 7.36 -10.71
N SER A 83 -10.75 7.25 -10.62
CA SER A 83 -9.82 7.92 -11.52
C SER A 83 -9.51 7.00 -12.69
N ILE A 84 -9.59 7.53 -13.91
CA ILE A 84 -9.06 6.86 -15.12
C ILE A 84 -7.77 7.55 -15.57
N PRO A 85 -6.81 6.84 -16.17
CA PRO A 85 -5.52 7.42 -16.54
C PRO A 85 -5.61 8.66 -17.42
N MET A 86 -6.61 8.71 -18.32
CA MET A 86 -6.84 9.87 -19.18
C MET A 86 -7.33 11.10 -18.42
N MET A 87 -8.24 10.93 -17.44
CA MET A 87 -8.71 12.03 -16.59
C MET A 87 -7.57 12.62 -15.77
N ALA A 88 -6.74 11.75 -15.17
CA ALA A 88 -5.57 12.17 -14.41
C ALA A 88 -4.61 13.03 -15.26
N ARG A 89 -4.33 12.60 -16.50
CA ARG A 89 -3.45 13.35 -17.42
C ARG A 89 -4.02 14.70 -17.83
N LEU A 90 -5.28 14.76 -18.25
CA LEU A 90 -5.91 15.99 -18.75
C LEU A 90 -6.05 17.06 -17.66
N ARG A 91 -6.23 16.64 -16.41
CA ARG A 91 -6.41 17.55 -15.26
C ARG A 91 -5.13 17.76 -14.46
N ASN A 92 -4.00 17.23 -14.92
CA ASN A 92 -2.71 17.25 -14.22
C ASN A 92 -2.82 16.74 -12.76
N MET A 93 -3.51 15.62 -12.56
CA MET A 93 -3.71 14.97 -11.27
C MET A 93 -2.89 13.68 -11.15
N THR A 94 -2.60 13.28 -9.93
CA THR A 94 -1.90 12.02 -9.65
C THR A 94 -2.85 10.83 -9.79
N TYR A 95 -2.45 9.81 -10.56
CA TYR A 95 -3.15 8.54 -10.66
C TYR A 95 -2.70 7.61 -9.52
N SER A 96 -3.32 7.76 -8.34
CA SER A 96 -2.99 6.99 -7.14
C SER A 96 -4.22 6.28 -6.56
N ALA A 97 -3.96 5.18 -5.85
CA ALA A 97 -4.95 4.39 -5.14
C ALA A 97 -4.78 4.56 -3.62
N PRO A 98 -5.86 4.48 -2.84
CA PRO A 98 -5.77 4.53 -1.39
C PRO A 98 -5.21 3.21 -0.85
N VAL A 99 -4.38 3.32 0.18
CA VAL A 99 -3.80 2.18 0.90
C VAL A 99 -4.45 2.09 2.27
N TYR A 100 -4.93 0.91 2.62
CA TYR A 100 -5.55 0.60 3.91
C TYR A 100 -4.65 -0.37 4.67
N LEU A 101 -4.45 -0.11 5.95
CA LEU A 101 -3.69 -0.97 6.85
C LEU A 101 -4.55 -1.31 8.06
N GLU A 102 -4.73 -2.59 8.31
CA GLU A 102 -5.38 -3.08 9.53
C GLU A 102 -4.43 -2.91 10.72
N PHE A 103 -4.97 -2.57 11.90
CA PHE A 103 -4.19 -2.53 13.12
C PHE A 103 -5.04 -2.94 14.33
N THR A 104 -4.39 -3.43 15.38
CA THR A 104 -5.01 -3.77 16.67
C THR A 104 -4.30 -3.04 17.78
N ILE A 105 -5.05 -2.57 18.78
CA ILE A 105 -4.51 -1.93 19.98
C ILE A 105 -4.46 -2.99 21.08
N VAL A 106 -3.30 -3.13 21.71
CA VAL A 106 -3.02 -4.06 22.81
C VAL A 106 -2.59 -3.29 24.04
#